data_AF-A0A485MSA5-F1
#
_entry.id   AF-A0A485MSA5-F1
#
_cell.length_a   1.000
_cell.length_b   1.000
_cell.length_c   1.000
_cell.angle_alpha   90.00
_cell.angle_beta   90.00
_cell.angle_gamma   90.00
#
_symmetry.space_group_name_H-M   'P 1'
#
loop_
_entity.id
_entity.type
_entity.pdbx_description
1 polymer ?
#
loop_
_entity_poly.entity_id
_entity_poly.type
_entity_poly.pdbx_seq_one_letter_code
_entity_poly.pdbx_strand_id
1 'polypeptide(L)'
;MGGAPAGPAGTGKTETTKDLGRALGTMVYVFNCSEQMDYKSCGNIYKGLAQTGAWGCFDEFNRISVEVLSVIAVQVKCVQDAIRAKKKTFNFLGEMISLIPTVGLFITMNPGYAGRTELPENLKALFRPCAMVVPDFELICEIMLVAEGFLDARLLARKFITLYTLCRELLSKQDHYDWGLRAIKSVLVVAGSLKRGDPSRAEDQVLMRALRDFNIGMSQRGFDFGVIEKFGFQGEAVWQG
;
A
#
# COMPACT_ATOMS: atom_id res chain seq x y z
N MET A 1 7.01 -20.18 -4.83
CA MET A 1 7.86 -19.27 -4.03
C MET A 1 7.05 -18.02 -3.75
N GLY A 2 7.22 -17.42 -2.58
CA GLY A 2 6.55 -16.18 -2.19
C GLY A 2 7.09 -14.92 -2.87
N GLY A 3 6.39 -13.80 -2.71
CA GLY A 3 6.84 -12.47 -3.16
C GLY A 3 7.33 -11.59 -1.99
N ALA A 4 8.28 -10.70 -2.29
CA ALA A 4 8.77 -9.66 -1.38
C ALA A 4 8.65 -8.25 -2.00
N PRO A 5 7.43 -7.68 -2.08
CA PRO A 5 7.24 -6.27 -2.38
C PRO A 5 8.00 -5.35 -1.41
N ALA A 6 8.81 -4.44 -1.95
CA ALA A 6 9.63 -3.52 -1.17
C ALA A 6 9.66 -2.11 -1.80
N GLY A 7 9.56 -1.09 -0.95
CA GLY A 7 9.59 0.31 -1.37
C GLY A 7 9.03 1.25 -0.29
N PRO A 8 8.95 2.56 -0.57
CA PRO A 8 8.46 3.56 0.39
C PRO A 8 7.08 3.24 0.96
N ALA A 9 6.74 3.81 2.12
CA ALA A 9 5.41 3.70 2.67
C ALA A 9 4.36 4.30 1.70
N GLY A 10 3.16 3.70 1.66
CA GLY A 10 2.07 4.21 0.82
C GLY A 10 2.12 3.84 -0.67
N THR A 11 3.02 2.94 -1.10
CA THR A 11 3.14 2.49 -2.50
C THR A 11 2.25 1.28 -2.86
N GLY A 12 1.31 0.90 -2.00
CA GLY A 12 0.30 -0.14 -2.31
C GLY A 12 0.79 -1.59 -2.22
N LYS A 13 1.90 -1.86 -1.51
CA LYS A 13 2.51 -3.20 -1.39
C LYS A 13 1.55 -4.27 -0.84
N THR A 14 0.90 -3.96 0.27
CA THR A 14 -0.01 -4.87 0.96
C THR A 14 -1.32 -5.03 0.20
N GLU A 15 -1.85 -3.93 -0.33
CA GLU A 15 -3.04 -3.90 -1.18
C GLU A 15 -2.86 -4.73 -2.44
N THR A 16 -1.71 -4.63 -3.12
CA THR A 16 -1.40 -5.42 -4.31
C THR A 16 -1.43 -6.92 -4.03
N THR A 17 -0.89 -7.36 -2.87
CA THR A 17 -0.91 -8.78 -2.49
C THR A 17 -2.34 -9.26 -2.19
N LYS A 18 -3.14 -8.45 -1.51
CA LYS A 18 -4.56 -8.74 -1.23
C LYS A 18 -5.38 -8.82 -2.51
N ASP A 19 -5.17 -7.88 -3.43
CA ASP A 19 -5.92 -7.80 -4.68
C ASP A 19 -5.55 -8.95 -5.61
N LEU A 20 -4.28 -9.34 -5.66
CA LEU A 20 -3.83 -10.56 -6.36
C LEU A 20 -4.50 -11.81 -5.78
N GLY A 21 -4.52 -11.96 -4.46
CA GLY A 21 -5.19 -13.10 -3.82
C GLY A 21 -6.69 -13.12 -4.14
N ARG A 22 -7.38 -11.98 -4.05
CA ARG A 22 -8.79 -11.85 -4.43
C ARG A 22 -9.02 -12.26 -5.89
N ALA A 23 -8.19 -11.80 -6.82
CA ALA A 23 -8.30 -12.14 -8.23
C ALA A 23 -8.12 -13.65 -8.51
N LEU A 24 -7.36 -14.34 -7.67
CA LEU A 24 -7.14 -15.79 -7.76
C LEU A 24 -8.13 -16.61 -6.91
N GLY A 25 -9.08 -15.97 -6.23
CA GLY A 25 -10.01 -16.66 -5.33
C GLY A 25 -9.35 -17.20 -4.05
N THR A 26 -8.20 -16.67 -3.66
CA THR A 26 -7.43 -17.11 -2.48
C THR A 26 -7.55 -16.10 -1.35
N MET A 27 -7.88 -16.59 -0.15
CA MET A 27 -7.93 -15.75 1.05
C MET A 27 -6.53 -15.30 1.48
N VAL A 28 -6.36 -13.99 1.69
CA VAL A 28 -5.11 -13.39 2.16
C VAL A 28 -5.29 -12.87 3.57
N TYR A 29 -4.57 -13.44 4.52
CA TYR A 29 -4.45 -12.94 5.89
C TYR A 29 -3.27 -11.98 5.99
N VAL A 30 -3.53 -10.76 6.48
CA VAL A 30 -2.47 -9.76 6.68
C VAL A 30 -2.06 -9.76 8.15
N PHE A 31 -0.78 -9.91 8.42
CA PHE A 31 -0.19 -9.85 9.75
C PHE A 31 0.75 -8.66 9.82
N ASN A 32 0.47 -7.71 10.72
CA ASN A 32 1.36 -6.58 10.94
C ASN A 32 2.49 -6.99 11.86
N CYS A 33 3.72 -6.99 11.36
CA CYS A 33 4.88 -7.44 12.10
C CYS A 33 5.43 -6.36 13.04
N SER A 34 6.00 -6.80 14.14
CA SER A 34 6.64 -5.92 15.12
C SER A 34 7.84 -6.62 15.77
N GLU A 35 8.63 -5.87 16.53
CA GLU A 35 9.81 -6.37 17.24
C GLU A 35 9.44 -7.43 18.31
N GLN A 36 8.19 -7.43 18.78
CA GLN A 36 7.70 -8.39 19.77
C GLN A 36 7.26 -9.73 19.18
N MET A 37 7.26 -9.89 17.85
CA MET A 37 6.94 -11.18 17.24
C MET A 37 8.03 -12.21 17.54
N ASP A 38 7.61 -13.39 18.02
CA ASP A 38 8.50 -14.53 18.23
C ASP A 38 8.37 -15.57 17.12
N TYR A 39 9.38 -16.44 17.03
CA TYR A 39 9.42 -17.51 16.03
C TYR A 39 8.34 -18.58 16.26
N LYS A 40 7.81 -18.71 17.49
CA LYS A 40 6.78 -19.69 17.83
C LYS A 40 5.43 -19.27 17.27
N SER A 41 5.07 -18.00 17.45
CA SER A 41 3.84 -17.39 16.91
C SER A 41 3.88 -17.40 15.39
N CYS A 42 5.00 -17.02 14.77
CA CYS A 42 5.18 -17.14 13.32
C CYS A 42 5.01 -18.59 12.86
N GLY A 43 5.64 -19.54 13.57
CA GLY A 43 5.50 -20.97 13.31
C GLY A 43 4.04 -21.43 13.33
N ASN A 44 3.26 -21.03 14.34
CA ASN A 44 1.84 -21.36 14.44
C ASN A 44 1.02 -20.76 13.29
N ILE A 45 1.32 -19.53 12.89
CA ILE A 45 0.69 -18.91 11.70
C ILE A 45 1.02 -19.72 10.45
N TYR A 46 2.28 -20.08 10.23
CA TYR A 46 2.69 -20.89 9.07
C TYR A 46 2.04 -22.28 9.07
N LYS A 47 1.90 -22.92 10.24
CA LYS A 47 1.14 -24.18 10.39
C LYS A 47 -0.31 -24.01 9.93
N GLY A 48 -0.98 -22.95 10.36
CA GLY A 48 -2.37 -22.66 9.97
C GLY A 48 -2.50 -22.40 8.47
N LEU A 49 -1.61 -21.58 7.91
CA LEU A 49 -1.60 -21.27 6.47
C LEU A 49 -1.33 -22.53 5.62
N ALA A 50 -0.37 -23.37 6.02
CA ALA A 50 -0.04 -24.60 5.29
C ALA A 50 -1.21 -25.58 5.24
N GLN A 51 -1.97 -25.72 6.32
CA GLN A 51 -3.10 -26.64 6.41
C GLN A 51 -4.38 -26.11 5.76
N THR A 52 -4.52 -24.79 5.63
CA THR A 52 -5.69 -24.14 4.99
C THR A 52 -5.46 -23.83 3.52
N GLY A 53 -4.20 -23.76 3.07
CA GLY A 53 -3.87 -23.35 1.71
C GLY A 53 -4.06 -21.85 1.44
N ALA A 54 -4.32 -21.06 2.49
CA ALA A 54 -4.48 -19.62 2.40
C ALA A 54 -3.14 -18.91 2.22
N TRP A 55 -3.19 -17.62 1.90
CA TRP A 55 -2.01 -16.78 1.78
C TRP A 55 -1.81 -15.94 3.04
N GLY A 56 -0.56 -15.81 3.46
CA GLY A 56 -0.14 -14.87 4.50
C GLY A 56 0.65 -13.72 3.90
N CYS A 57 0.25 -12.49 4.19
CA CYS A 57 0.99 -11.27 3.88
C CYS A 57 1.52 -10.68 5.19
N PHE A 58 2.82 -10.82 5.42
CA PHE A 58 3.50 -10.30 6.60
C PHE A 58 3.96 -8.87 6.31
N ASP A 59 3.13 -7.92 6.76
CA ASP A 59 3.35 -6.51 6.56
C ASP A 59 4.45 -6.02 7.50
N GLU A 60 5.29 -5.11 7.03
CA GLU A 60 6.39 -4.54 7.84
C GLU A 60 7.36 -5.61 8.38
N PHE A 61 7.59 -6.68 7.62
CA PHE A 61 8.33 -7.87 8.06
C PHE A 61 9.75 -7.58 8.58
N ASN A 62 10.37 -6.51 8.07
CA ASN A 62 11.67 -6.02 8.51
C ASN A 62 11.65 -5.28 9.87
N ARG A 63 10.55 -5.33 10.63
CA ARG A 63 10.50 -4.94 12.06
C ARG A 63 10.81 -6.08 13.01
N ILE A 64 10.83 -7.31 12.52
CA ILE A 64 11.18 -8.47 13.35
C ILE A 64 12.69 -8.44 13.62
N SER A 65 13.07 -8.84 14.84
CA SER A 65 14.49 -8.92 15.22
C SER A 65 15.24 -9.93 14.33
N VAL A 66 16.51 -9.64 14.05
CA VAL A 66 17.35 -10.47 13.16
C VAL A 66 17.49 -11.90 13.68
N GLU A 67 17.54 -12.07 15.01
CA GLU A 67 17.59 -13.38 15.67
C GLU A 67 16.35 -14.23 15.34
N VAL A 68 15.16 -13.63 15.40
CA VAL A 68 13.90 -14.32 15.07
C VAL A 68 13.80 -14.58 13.56
N LEU A 69 14.19 -13.62 12.73
CA LEU A 69 14.21 -13.78 11.26
C LEU A 69 15.06 -14.97 10.81
N SER A 70 16.18 -15.23 11.49
CA SER A 70 17.06 -16.38 11.19
C SER A 70 16.36 -17.72 11.40
N VAL A 71 15.53 -17.84 12.45
CA VAL A 71 14.72 -19.04 12.70
C VAL A 71 13.55 -19.12 11.71
N ILE A 72 12.91 -17.99 11.40
CA ILE A 72 11.82 -17.92 10.42
C ILE A 72 12.28 -18.37 9.03
N ALA A 73 13.52 -18.09 8.62
CA ALA A 73 14.06 -18.58 7.36
C ALA A 73 13.99 -20.10 7.23
N VAL A 74 14.30 -20.83 8.31
CA VAL A 74 14.19 -22.29 8.36
C VAL A 74 12.74 -22.75 8.25
N GLN A 75 11.81 -22.05 8.92
CA GLN A 75 10.38 -22.34 8.87
C GLN A 75 9.82 -22.14 7.46
N VAL A 76 10.07 -20.99 6.85
CA VAL A 76 9.62 -20.68 5.48
C VAL A 76 10.20 -21.69 4.49
N LYS A 77 11.49 -22.00 4.60
CA LYS A 77 12.15 -22.99 3.75
C LYS A 77 11.52 -24.38 3.90
N CYS A 78 11.19 -24.80 5.12
CA CYS A 78 10.54 -26.09 5.39
C CYS A 78 9.21 -26.22 4.63
N VAL A 79 8.36 -25.18 4.68
CA VAL A 79 7.09 -25.14 3.93
C VAL A 79 7.36 -25.18 2.42
N GLN A 80 8.28 -24.36 1.91
CA GLN A 80 8.59 -24.31 0.48
C GLN A 80 9.15 -25.63 -0.05
N ASP A 81 10.03 -26.29 0.70
CA ASP A 81 10.61 -27.58 0.32
C ASP A 81 9.55 -28.67 0.29
N ALA A 82 8.59 -28.67 1.24
CA ALA A 82 7.47 -29.60 1.24
C ALA A 82 6.56 -29.41 0.00
N ILE A 83 6.29 -28.16 -0.40
CA ILE A 83 5.55 -27.83 -1.63
C ILE A 83 6.32 -28.31 -2.87
N ARG A 84 7.63 -28.02 -2.96
CA ARG A 84 8.48 -28.43 -4.09
C ARG A 84 8.54 -29.95 -4.24
N ALA A 85 8.62 -30.66 -3.11
CA ALA A 85 8.59 -32.11 -3.06
C ALA A 85 7.18 -32.72 -3.25
N LYS A 86 6.14 -31.88 -3.50
CA LYS A 86 4.75 -32.29 -3.69
C LYS A 86 4.21 -33.18 -2.56
N LYS A 87 4.61 -32.90 -1.32
CA LYS A 87 4.16 -33.67 -0.15
C LYS A 87 2.70 -33.35 0.17
N LYS A 88 1.96 -34.37 0.64
CA LYS A 88 0.61 -34.18 1.22
C LYS A 88 0.66 -33.84 2.71
N THR A 89 1.70 -34.32 3.39
CA THR A 89 1.97 -34.09 4.82
C THR A 89 3.46 -33.92 5.03
N PHE A 90 3.88 -33.13 6.00
CA PHE A 90 5.28 -32.92 6.32
C PHE A 90 5.49 -32.62 7.80
N ASN A 91 6.70 -32.91 8.29
CA ASN A 91 7.09 -32.55 9.66
C ASN A 91 7.45 -31.06 9.69
N PHE A 92 6.68 -30.28 10.45
CA PHE A 92 6.91 -28.87 10.68
C PHE A 92 7.01 -28.60 12.18
N LEU A 93 8.18 -28.15 12.64
CA LEU A 93 8.48 -27.90 14.05
C LEU A 93 8.20 -29.10 14.97
N GLY A 94 8.52 -30.32 14.52
CA GLY A 94 8.37 -31.56 15.29
C GLY A 94 6.98 -32.20 15.20
N GLU A 95 6.06 -31.62 14.42
CA GLU A 95 4.70 -32.07 14.28
C GLU A 95 4.39 -32.42 12.82
N MET A 96 3.73 -33.57 12.59
CA MET A 96 3.25 -33.95 11.27
C MET A 96 1.95 -33.22 10.95
N ILE A 97 1.98 -32.32 9.97
CA ILE A 97 0.81 -31.55 9.54
C ILE A 97 0.46 -31.83 8.07
N SER A 98 -0.80 -31.59 7.71
CA SER A 98 -1.24 -31.60 6.31
C SER A 98 -0.73 -30.37 5.55
N LEU A 99 -0.61 -30.50 4.23
CA LEU A 99 -0.17 -29.43 3.34
C LEU A 99 -1.16 -29.28 2.19
N ILE A 100 -1.71 -28.08 2.03
CA ILE A 100 -2.46 -27.67 0.85
C ILE A 100 -1.53 -26.83 -0.04
N PRO A 101 -1.20 -27.29 -1.27
CA PRO A 101 -0.18 -26.66 -2.11
C PRO A 101 -0.44 -25.21 -2.54
N THR A 102 -1.67 -24.71 -2.35
CA THR A 102 -2.04 -23.32 -2.67
C THR A 102 -1.49 -22.30 -1.68
N VAL A 103 -0.95 -22.74 -0.54
CA VAL A 103 -0.36 -21.86 0.48
C VAL A 103 0.69 -20.92 -0.12
N GLY A 104 0.60 -19.64 0.24
CA GLY A 104 1.50 -18.59 -0.23
C GLY A 104 1.97 -17.73 0.94
N LEU A 105 3.26 -17.42 0.99
CA LEU A 105 3.85 -16.54 2.00
C LEU A 105 4.42 -15.31 1.30
N PHE A 106 3.96 -14.13 1.69
CA PHE A 106 4.37 -12.85 1.12
C PHE A 106 4.86 -11.95 2.24
N ILE A 107 5.89 -11.17 1.97
CA ILE A 107 6.44 -10.20 2.92
C ILE A 107 6.42 -8.81 2.31
N THR A 108 6.15 -7.78 3.09
CA THR A 108 6.37 -6.40 2.63
C THR A 108 7.49 -5.77 3.44
N MET A 109 8.24 -4.89 2.79
CA MET A 109 9.33 -4.16 3.43
C MET A 109 9.24 -2.67 3.11
N ASN A 110 9.56 -1.86 4.11
CA ASN A 110 9.81 -0.43 3.99
C ASN A 110 11.31 -0.19 4.25
N PRO A 111 12.18 -0.24 3.24
CA PRO A 111 13.60 0.04 3.41
C PRO A 111 13.85 1.49 3.84
N GLY A 112 14.89 1.74 4.63
CA GLY A 112 15.32 3.09 5.02
C GLY A 112 14.50 3.78 6.12
N TYR A 113 13.48 3.11 6.67
CA TYR A 113 12.74 3.61 7.83
C TYR A 113 13.47 3.28 9.13
N ALA A 114 13.36 4.15 10.14
CA ALA A 114 13.94 3.90 11.46
C ALA A 114 13.34 2.63 12.12
N GLY A 115 14.17 1.89 12.87
CA GLY A 115 13.75 0.64 13.51
C GLY A 115 13.52 -0.53 12.54
N ARG A 116 14.14 -0.48 11.36
CA ARG A 116 14.04 -1.56 10.35
C ARG A 116 15.37 -2.27 10.17
N THR A 117 15.31 -3.59 10.15
CA THR A 117 16.47 -4.46 9.98
C THR A 117 16.64 -4.83 8.50
N GLU A 118 17.88 -5.08 8.09
CA GLU A 118 18.09 -5.78 6.82
C GLU A 118 17.77 -7.26 6.98
N LEU A 119 17.12 -7.83 5.97
CA LEU A 119 16.87 -9.27 5.97
C LEU A 119 18.18 -10.03 5.73
N PRO A 120 18.40 -11.15 6.45
CA PRO A 120 19.48 -12.08 6.14
C PRO A 120 19.42 -12.59 4.69
N GLU A 121 20.59 -12.80 4.05
CA GLU A 121 20.66 -13.21 2.63
C GLU A 121 19.96 -14.55 2.34
N ASN A 122 20.08 -15.51 3.26
CA ASN A 122 19.39 -16.80 3.17
C ASN A 122 17.86 -16.64 3.19
N LEU A 123 17.33 -15.61 3.85
CA LEU A 123 15.91 -15.30 3.90
C LEU A 123 15.47 -14.55 2.63
N LYS A 124 16.26 -13.58 2.15
CA LYS A 124 16.00 -12.89 0.87
C LYS A 124 15.87 -13.91 -0.27
N ALA A 125 16.72 -14.93 -0.31
CA ALA A 125 16.69 -15.98 -1.32
C ALA A 125 15.41 -16.84 -1.34
N LEU A 126 14.59 -16.80 -0.28
CA LEU A 126 13.32 -17.53 -0.19
C LEU A 126 12.15 -16.78 -0.84
N PHE A 127 12.32 -15.51 -1.21
CA PHE A 127 11.27 -14.68 -1.78
C PHE A 127 11.71 -14.08 -3.11
N ARG A 128 10.75 -13.88 -4.01
CA ARG A 128 10.98 -13.14 -5.25
C ARG A 128 10.91 -11.63 -4.95
N PRO A 129 11.99 -10.86 -5.13
CA PRO A 129 11.96 -9.42 -4.88
C PRO A 129 11.05 -8.70 -5.89
N CYS A 130 10.33 -7.68 -5.42
CA CYS A 130 9.52 -6.81 -6.26
C CYS A 130 9.67 -5.37 -5.78
N ALA A 131 10.28 -4.51 -6.59
CA ALA A 131 10.46 -3.10 -6.24
C ALA A 131 9.18 -2.31 -6.55
N MET A 132 8.60 -1.67 -5.53
CA MET A 132 7.40 -0.85 -5.61
C MET A 132 7.74 0.58 -5.16
N VAL A 133 8.46 1.30 -6.00
CA VAL A 133 9.12 2.57 -5.64
C VAL A 133 8.20 3.77 -5.83
N VAL A 134 7.64 3.95 -7.04
CA VAL A 134 6.78 5.08 -7.38
C VAL A 134 5.55 4.56 -8.11
N PRO A 135 4.34 4.77 -7.57
CA PRO A 135 3.11 4.45 -8.28
C PRO A 135 2.83 5.50 -9.36
N ASP A 136 2.06 5.12 -10.38
CA ASP A 136 1.54 6.06 -11.38
C ASP A 136 0.33 6.79 -10.80
N PHE A 137 0.57 7.96 -10.20
CA PHE A 137 -0.47 8.74 -9.54
C PHE A 137 -1.51 9.31 -10.51
N GLU A 138 -1.13 9.68 -11.74
CA GLU A 138 -2.06 10.23 -12.74
C GLU A 138 -3.05 9.15 -13.16
N LEU A 139 -2.56 7.95 -13.53
CA LEU A 139 -3.41 6.84 -13.93
C LEU A 139 -4.33 6.37 -12.79
N ILE A 140 -3.80 6.28 -11.56
CA ILE A 140 -4.63 5.89 -10.40
C ILE A 140 -5.71 6.94 -10.15
N CYS A 141 -5.36 8.24 -10.21
CA CYS A 141 -6.31 9.33 -10.05
C CYS A 141 -7.41 9.30 -11.11
N GLU A 142 -7.06 9.07 -12.38
CA GLU A 142 -8.01 8.92 -13.49
C GLU A 142 -8.99 7.78 -13.22
N ILE A 143 -8.48 6.57 -12.92
CA ILE A 143 -9.32 5.39 -12.65
C ILE A 143 -10.25 5.64 -11.47
N MET A 144 -9.75 6.28 -10.41
CA MET A 144 -10.55 6.61 -9.24
C MET A 144 -11.67 7.61 -9.55
N LEU A 145 -11.38 8.67 -10.32
CA LEU A 145 -12.38 9.65 -10.74
C LEU A 145 -13.46 9.00 -11.62
N VAL A 146 -13.07 8.14 -12.57
CA VAL A 146 -14.02 7.35 -13.37
C VAL A 146 -14.93 6.51 -12.46
N ALA A 147 -14.36 5.83 -11.46
CA ALA A 147 -15.13 5.02 -10.51
C ALA A 147 -16.11 5.85 -9.66
N GLU A 148 -15.80 7.12 -9.41
CA GLU A 148 -16.68 8.06 -8.69
C GLU A 148 -17.72 8.74 -9.59
N GLY A 149 -17.72 8.46 -10.90
CA GLY A 149 -18.72 8.94 -11.86
C GLY A 149 -18.35 10.22 -12.60
N PHE A 150 -17.06 10.58 -12.63
CA PHE A 150 -16.56 11.71 -13.41
C PHE A 150 -16.38 11.32 -14.89
N LEU A 151 -16.85 12.17 -15.80
CA LEU A 151 -16.74 11.99 -17.25
C LEU A 151 -15.42 12.55 -17.80
N ASP A 152 -14.97 13.70 -17.29
CA ASP A 152 -13.73 14.37 -17.72
C ASP A 152 -12.50 13.92 -16.89
N ALA A 153 -12.58 12.72 -16.31
CA ALA A 153 -11.64 12.17 -15.33
C ALA A 153 -10.17 12.27 -15.75
N ARG A 154 -9.84 12.01 -17.03
CA ARG A 154 -8.47 12.08 -17.55
C ARG A 154 -7.88 13.48 -17.47
N LEU A 155 -8.63 14.49 -17.90
CA LEU A 155 -8.18 15.88 -17.85
C LEU A 155 -8.06 16.35 -16.39
N LEU A 156 -9.06 15.99 -15.57
CA LEU A 156 -9.10 16.35 -14.15
C LEU A 156 -7.97 15.69 -13.35
N ALA A 157 -7.64 14.43 -13.63
CA ALA A 157 -6.54 13.71 -12.98
C ALA A 157 -5.19 14.38 -13.25
N ARG A 158 -4.92 14.76 -14.50
CA ARG A 158 -3.70 15.49 -14.85
C ARG A 158 -3.61 16.81 -14.10
N LYS A 159 -4.67 17.62 -14.14
CA LYS A 159 -4.71 18.91 -13.44
C LYS A 159 -4.54 18.75 -11.92
N PHE A 160 -5.19 17.74 -11.34
CA PHE A 160 -5.07 17.41 -9.93
C PHE A 160 -3.63 17.06 -9.56
N ILE A 161 -2.97 16.15 -10.28
CA ILE A 161 -1.60 15.71 -9.99
C ILE A 161 -0.59 16.83 -10.24
N THR A 162 -0.77 17.64 -11.28
CA THR A 162 0.05 18.84 -11.51
C THR A 162 -0.06 19.80 -10.33
N LEU A 163 -1.28 20.12 -9.88
CA LEU A 163 -1.49 20.97 -8.71
C LEU A 163 -0.85 20.38 -7.44
N TYR A 164 -1.08 19.09 -7.17
CA TYR A 164 -0.52 18.41 -5.99
C TYR A 164 1.00 18.42 -5.98
N THR A 165 1.62 18.23 -7.16
CA THR A 165 3.07 18.29 -7.34
C THR A 165 3.61 19.70 -7.09
N LEU A 166 2.95 20.72 -7.65
CA LEU A 166 3.31 22.13 -7.41
C LEU A 166 3.16 22.50 -5.94
N CYS A 167 2.08 22.08 -5.26
CA CYS A 167 1.90 22.33 -3.84
C CYS A 167 3.02 21.70 -3.01
N ARG A 168 3.42 20.46 -3.30
CA ARG A 168 4.55 19.80 -2.62
C ARG A 168 5.87 20.57 -2.79
N GLU A 169 6.09 21.20 -3.95
CA GLU A 169 7.35 21.89 -4.28
C GLU A 169 7.39 23.34 -3.81
N LEU A 170 6.24 24.02 -3.78
CA LEU A 170 6.15 25.46 -3.52
C LEU A 170 5.71 25.80 -2.09
N LEU A 171 4.99 24.90 -1.41
CA LEU A 171 4.58 25.13 -0.03
C LEU A 171 5.74 24.91 0.94
N SER A 172 5.61 25.50 2.13
CA SER A 172 6.58 25.29 3.20
C SER A 172 6.67 23.80 3.57
N LYS A 173 7.87 23.33 3.93
CA LYS A 173 8.04 21.95 4.38
C LYS A 173 7.47 21.81 5.79
N GLN A 174 6.38 21.06 5.91
CA GLN A 174 5.73 20.76 7.18
C GLN A 174 5.56 19.25 7.34
N ASP A 175 5.83 18.72 8.53
CA ASP A 175 5.74 17.27 8.82
C ASP A 175 4.32 16.70 8.69
N HIS A 176 3.29 17.56 8.80
CA HIS A 176 1.89 17.17 8.72
C HIS A 176 1.32 17.18 7.30
N TYR A 177 2.08 17.63 6.30
CA TYR A 177 1.65 17.55 4.89
C TYR A 177 1.87 16.13 4.36
N ASP A 178 0.78 15.48 3.96
CA ASP A 178 0.81 14.16 3.32
C ASP A 178 0.41 14.29 1.85
N TRP A 179 1.38 14.08 0.96
CA TRP A 179 1.19 14.10 -0.49
C TRP A 179 1.08 12.68 -1.09
N GLY A 180 0.97 11.65 -0.23
CA GLY A 180 0.96 10.26 -0.62
C GLY A 180 -0.39 9.78 -1.17
N LEU A 181 -0.40 8.54 -1.68
CA LEU A 181 -1.57 7.93 -2.32
C LEU A 181 -2.79 7.85 -1.40
N ARG A 182 -2.58 7.72 -0.08
CA ARG A 182 -3.66 7.69 0.91
C ARG A 182 -4.39 9.03 1.02
N ALA A 183 -3.64 10.14 1.02
CA ALA A 183 -4.22 11.48 1.03
C ALA A 183 -4.99 11.76 -0.27
N ILE A 184 -4.37 11.47 -1.41
CA ILE A 184 -5.01 11.57 -2.74
C ILE A 184 -6.32 10.78 -2.76
N LYS A 185 -6.30 9.51 -2.37
CA LYS A 185 -7.50 8.66 -2.33
C LYS A 185 -8.62 9.28 -1.49
N SER A 186 -8.29 9.87 -0.35
CA SER A 186 -9.26 10.50 0.54
C SER A 186 -9.96 11.68 -0.12
N VAL A 187 -9.20 12.53 -0.83
CA VAL A 187 -9.76 13.67 -1.57
C VAL A 187 -10.71 13.21 -2.68
N LEU A 188 -10.32 12.20 -3.46
CA LEU A 188 -11.12 11.72 -4.59
C LEU A 188 -12.45 11.08 -4.15
N VAL A 189 -12.46 10.34 -3.03
CA VAL A 189 -13.70 9.77 -2.45
C VAL A 189 -14.66 10.88 -1.97
N VAL A 190 -14.12 11.96 -1.39
CA VAL A 190 -14.92 13.13 -1.02
C VAL A 190 -15.48 13.82 -2.27
N ALA A 191 -14.66 14.00 -3.30
CA ALA A 191 -15.09 14.58 -4.58
C ALA A 191 -16.23 13.78 -5.21
N GLY A 192 -16.16 12.44 -5.19
CA GLY A 192 -17.24 11.58 -5.65
C GLY A 192 -18.54 11.73 -4.85
N SER A 193 -18.42 11.88 -3.54
CA SER A 193 -19.59 12.14 -2.68
C SER A 193 -20.24 13.50 -2.98
N LEU A 194 -19.42 14.53 -3.24
CA LEU A 194 -19.91 15.84 -3.67
C LEU A 194 -20.55 15.79 -5.07
N LYS A 195 -19.98 15.03 -6.01
CA LYS A 195 -20.54 14.84 -7.36
C LYS A 195 -21.91 14.18 -7.31
N ARG A 196 -22.10 13.17 -6.47
CA ARG A 196 -23.42 12.53 -6.27
C ARG A 196 -24.44 13.46 -5.62
N GLY A 197 -23.99 14.35 -4.72
CA GLY A 197 -24.85 15.32 -4.05
C GLY A 197 -25.30 16.48 -4.94
N ASP A 198 -24.52 16.84 -5.96
CA ASP A 198 -24.84 17.90 -6.93
C ASP A 198 -24.44 17.47 -8.36
N PRO A 199 -25.22 16.57 -9.01
CA PRO A 199 -24.85 15.98 -10.30
C PRO A 199 -24.74 17.00 -11.44
N SER A 200 -25.50 18.10 -11.36
CA SER A 200 -25.52 19.19 -12.35
C SER A 200 -24.30 20.09 -12.32
N ARG A 201 -23.55 20.11 -11.22
CA ARG A 201 -22.36 20.95 -11.10
C ARG A 201 -21.24 20.44 -12.00
N ALA A 202 -20.52 21.40 -12.59
CA ALA A 202 -19.34 21.14 -13.39
C ALA A 202 -18.27 20.40 -12.55
N GLU A 203 -17.66 19.39 -13.16
CA GLU A 203 -16.80 18.43 -12.45
C GLU A 203 -15.52 19.04 -11.89
N ASP A 204 -14.95 20.00 -12.62
CA ASP A 204 -13.83 20.82 -12.19
C ASP A 204 -14.14 21.59 -10.89
N GLN A 205 -15.33 22.20 -10.80
CA GLN A 205 -15.77 22.92 -9.61
C GLN A 205 -15.98 21.99 -8.42
N VAL A 206 -16.50 20.77 -8.67
CA VAL A 206 -16.65 19.74 -7.62
C VAL A 206 -15.29 19.33 -7.08
N LEU A 207 -14.33 19.05 -7.96
CA LEU A 207 -12.98 18.63 -7.57
C LEU A 207 -12.22 19.75 -6.83
N MET A 208 -12.33 20.99 -7.30
CA MET A 208 -11.74 22.15 -6.64
C MET A 208 -12.35 22.40 -5.26
N ARG A 209 -13.66 22.18 -5.10
CA ARG A 209 -14.31 22.24 -3.79
C ARG A 209 -13.77 21.16 -2.86
N ALA A 210 -13.64 19.91 -3.33
CA ALA A 210 -13.08 18.82 -2.53
C ALA A 210 -11.64 19.11 -2.07
N LEU A 211 -10.80 19.60 -2.97
CA LEU A 211 -9.43 20.04 -2.69
C LEU A 211 -9.38 21.16 -1.64
N ARG A 212 -10.22 22.19 -1.81
CA ARG A 212 -10.33 23.30 -0.88
C ARG A 212 -10.74 22.80 0.51
N ASP A 213 -11.81 22.03 0.61
CA ASP A 213 -12.36 21.56 1.88
C ASP A 213 -11.35 20.66 2.62
N PHE A 214 -10.59 19.85 1.89
CA PHE A 214 -9.54 18.99 2.45
C PHE A 214 -8.32 19.79 2.93
N ASN A 215 -7.91 20.81 2.17
CA ASN A 215 -6.71 21.59 2.49
C ASN A 215 -6.96 22.69 3.54
N ILE A 216 -8.18 23.22 3.67
CA ILE A 216 -8.54 24.21 4.71
C ILE A 216 -8.24 23.67 6.11
N GLY A 217 -8.49 22.39 6.37
CA GLY A 217 -8.19 21.77 7.67
C GLY A 217 -6.69 21.72 7.99
N MET A 218 -5.83 21.67 6.97
CA MET A 218 -4.36 21.66 7.15
C MET A 218 -3.77 23.07 7.24
N SER A 219 -4.36 24.06 6.56
CA SER A 219 -3.82 25.42 6.49
C SER A 219 -4.14 26.30 7.70
N GLN A 220 -4.96 25.86 8.66
CA GLN A 220 -5.31 26.63 9.87
C GLN A 220 -4.14 26.90 10.84
N ARG A 221 -2.89 26.49 10.52
CA ARG A 221 -1.69 26.76 11.34
C ARG A 221 -0.60 27.61 10.66
N GLY A 222 -0.99 28.45 9.71
CA GLY A 222 -0.19 29.63 9.32
C GLY A 222 0.70 29.48 8.08
N PHE A 223 0.95 30.62 7.43
CA PHE A 223 1.85 30.91 6.31
C PHE A 223 1.50 30.44 4.88
N ASP A 224 0.81 29.32 4.68
CA ASP A 224 0.58 28.79 3.31
C ASP A 224 -0.80 29.09 2.71
N PHE A 225 -1.71 29.73 3.46
CA PHE A 225 -3.08 30.05 3.02
C PHE A 225 -3.11 30.88 1.73
N GLY A 226 -2.21 31.88 1.60
CA GLY A 226 -2.16 32.75 0.42
C GLY A 226 -1.64 32.05 -0.86
N VAL A 227 -0.89 30.96 -0.72
CA VAL A 227 -0.44 30.15 -1.87
C VAL A 227 -1.57 29.23 -2.33
N ILE A 228 -2.22 28.53 -1.39
CA ILE A 228 -3.38 27.69 -1.70
C ILE A 228 -4.55 28.52 -2.24
N GLU A 229 -4.77 29.74 -1.76
CA GLU A 229 -5.77 30.65 -2.34
C GLU A 229 -5.39 31.12 -3.75
N LYS A 230 -4.12 31.44 -4.02
CA LYS A 230 -3.69 31.82 -5.37
C LYS A 230 -3.84 30.67 -6.38
N PHE A 231 -3.53 29.43 -5.99
CA PHE A 231 -3.69 28.26 -6.86
C PHE A 231 -5.13 27.71 -6.90
N GLY A 232 -5.92 27.94 -5.84
CA GLY A 232 -7.28 27.43 -5.67
C GLY A 232 -8.41 28.36 -6.10
N PHE A 233 -8.20 29.69 -6.08
CA PHE A 233 -9.23 30.69 -6.43
C PHE A 233 -8.91 31.52 -7.68
N GLN A 234 -7.65 31.66 -8.10
CA GLN A 234 -7.27 32.29 -9.38
C GLN A 234 -6.92 31.26 -10.46
N GLY A 235 -7.59 30.10 -10.44
CA GLY A 235 -7.42 28.99 -11.36
C GLY A 235 -7.81 29.27 -12.82
N GLU A 236 -7.75 30.50 -13.32
CA GLU A 236 -7.88 30.72 -14.77
C GLU A 236 -6.60 30.29 -15.51
N ALA A 237 -5.41 30.48 -14.94
CA ALA A 237 -4.16 30.23 -15.65
C ALA A 237 -3.78 28.74 -15.81
N VAL A 238 -4.17 27.86 -14.88
CA VAL A 238 -3.87 26.40 -14.94
C VAL A 238 -4.97 25.64 -15.68
N TRP A 239 -6.17 26.22 -15.79
CA TRP A 239 -7.33 25.53 -16.36
C TRP A 239 -7.64 25.91 -17.80
N GLN A 240 -7.00 26.95 -18.34
CA GLN A 240 -7.13 27.45 -19.72
C GLN A 240 -6.08 26.92 -20.71
N GLY A 241 -5.22 25.97 -20.31
CA GLY A 241 -4.19 25.35 -21.17
C GLY A 241 -4.48 23.89 -21.51
#